data_AF-Q8L175-F1
#
_entry.id   AF-Q8L175-F1
#
_cell.length_a   1.000
_cell.length_b   1.000
_cell.length_c   1.000
_cell.angle_alpha   90.00
_cell.angle_beta   90.00
_cell.angle_gamma   90.00
#
_symmetry.space_group_name_H-M   'P 1'
#
loop_
_entity.id
_entity.type
_entity.pdbx_description
1 polymer ?
#
loop_
_entity_poly.entity_id
_entity_poly.type
_entity_poly.pdbx_seq_one_letter_code
_entity_poly.pdbx_strand_id
1 'polypeptide(L)'
;MATAVENELRRATVAGTPCAPVRERATTDVSGRLRRSAGSLRSRSRLEGWQPQWPIAERVNDHVVRPGDSRSGARCQHPGLPRVQHLVAREETTMSISNAVEEYERLRADFRAKGLGGRTGFGQRPALLVIDLIRGFTDTRSPLAGELDSQLQATQQLLADARDADVPVIFSTVAYDADLQEAGKWIRKIPSNSWLVEGSEWVELDERLGRRENEMLLVKKYASCFFGTDLAARLISRGVDTVILLGCTTSGCIRATAVDACSYGFHTVVVEEGVGDRAELPHLASLFDIDNKYGDVVSLEDASAYLQHVRQ
;
A
#
# COMPACT_ATOMS: atom_id res chain seq x y z
N MET A 1 9.04 54.15 16.05
CA MET A 1 8.68 54.61 14.69
C MET A 1 8.60 53.36 13.83
N ALA A 2 7.46 52.70 13.77
CA ALA A 2 6.30 53.07 12.95
C ALA A 2 6.62 52.89 11.45
N THR A 3 6.09 51.79 10.89
CA THR A 3 5.38 51.72 9.60
C THR A 3 5.96 52.44 8.40
N ALA A 4 6.38 51.69 7.37
CA ALA A 4 6.04 51.94 5.95
C ALA A 4 6.84 51.02 5.01
N VAL A 5 6.33 49.82 4.71
CA VAL A 5 6.57 49.16 3.41
C VAL A 5 5.29 48.42 3.04
N GLU A 6 4.22 49.18 2.82
CA GLU A 6 2.95 48.70 2.31
C GLU A 6 2.39 49.82 1.43
N ASN A 7 2.80 49.84 0.15
CA ASN A 7 2.10 50.46 -0.99
C ASN A 7 3.09 50.80 -2.11
N GLU A 8 3.27 49.87 -3.06
CA GLU A 8 3.37 50.22 -4.47
C GLU A 8 3.27 48.94 -5.29
N LEU A 9 2.07 48.65 -5.80
CA LEU A 9 1.79 48.01 -7.11
C LEU A 9 0.28 47.78 -7.25
N ARG A 10 -0.48 48.88 -7.26
CA ARG A 10 -1.80 48.96 -7.88
C ARG A 10 -1.69 49.88 -9.10
N ARG A 11 -1.52 49.32 -10.30
CA ARG A 11 -1.99 49.91 -11.56
C ARG A 11 -2.22 48.83 -12.61
N ALA A 12 -3.43 48.27 -12.62
CA ALA A 12 -4.10 47.79 -13.83
C ALA A 12 -5.59 47.58 -13.51
N THR A 13 -6.42 48.53 -13.91
CA THR A 13 -7.89 48.45 -13.95
C THR A 13 -8.30 48.54 -15.41
N VAL A 14 -9.04 47.54 -15.92
CA VAL A 14 -10.17 47.63 -16.88
C VAL A 14 -10.94 46.29 -16.74
N ALA A 15 -12.02 46.23 -15.96
CA ALA A 15 -13.45 46.37 -16.34
C ALA A 15 -14.10 45.08 -16.88
N GLY A 16 -15.18 44.63 -16.20
CA GLY A 16 -16.07 43.55 -16.66
C GLY A 16 -16.83 42.86 -15.51
N THR A 17 -18.10 43.23 -15.34
CA THR A 17 -19.08 42.99 -14.26
C THR A 17 -19.33 41.53 -13.81
N PRO A 18 -19.69 41.29 -12.52
CA PRO A 18 -20.04 39.97 -11.98
C PRO A 18 -21.55 39.67 -12.07
N CYS A 19 -21.93 38.40 -12.22
CA CYS A 19 -23.30 37.94 -11.98
C CYS A 19 -23.29 36.87 -10.88
N ALA A 20 -24.04 37.16 -9.82
CA ALA A 20 -24.19 36.36 -8.60
C ALA A 20 -25.30 35.29 -8.77
N PRO A 21 -25.54 34.41 -7.78
CA PRO A 21 -26.03 33.05 -7.98
C PRO A 21 -27.57 32.95 -8.02
N VAL A 22 -28.09 31.96 -8.76
CA VAL A 22 -29.48 31.54 -8.65
C VAL A 22 -29.59 30.47 -7.57
N ARG A 23 -30.28 30.83 -6.49
CA ARG A 23 -30.92 29.91 -5.54
C ARG A 23 -32.23 29.44 -6.16
N GLU A 24 -32.52 28.15 -6.11
CA GLU A 24 -33.91 27.70 -6.13
C GLU A 24 -34.13 26.52 -5.18
N ARG A 25 -35.29 26.58 -4.53
CA ARG A 25 -35.68 25.83 -3.34
C ARG A 25 -36.21 24.45 -3.69
N ALA A 26 -36.10 23.55 -2.72
CA ALA A 26 -36.82 22.30 -2.65
C ALA A 26 -38.35 22.50 -2.65
N THR A 27 -39.06 21.61 -3.34
CA THR A 27 -40.44 21.24 -3.04
C THR A 27 -40.53 19.72 -2.99
N THR A 28 -40.79 19.20 -1.80
CA THR A 28 -41.32 17.85 -1.56
C THR A 28 -42.79 17.80 -1.91
N ASP A 29 -43.26 16.74 -2.56
CA ASP A 29 -44.60 16.21 -2.33
C ASP A 29 -44.58 14.67 -2.31
N VAL A 30 -45.40 14.15 -1.41
CA VAL A 30 -45.55 12.78 -0.97
C VAL A 30 -46.81 12.21 -1.61
N SER A 31 -46.73 11.05 -2.26
CA SER A 31 -47.70 9.94 -2.13
C SER A 31 -47.64 8.96 -3.32
N GLY A 32 -47.97 7.68 -3.05
CA GLY A 32 -48.57 6.82 -4.07
C GLY A 32 -47.75 5.61 -4.51
N ARG A 33 -47.89 4.52 -3.75
CA ARG A 33 -47.35 3.18 -4.02
C ARG A 33 -48.15 2.47 -5.14
N LEU A 34 -47.55 1.39 -5.70
CA LEU A 34 -48.10 0.29 -6.56
C LEU A 34 -47.81 0.48 -8.07
N ARG A 35 -47.32 -0.47 -8.86
CA ARG A 35 -47.35 -1.95 -8.84
C ARG A 35 -46.20 -2.52 -9.69
N ARG A 36 -45.82 -3.77 -9.40
CA ARG A 36 -44.96 -4.62 -10.23
C ARG A 36 -45.66 -4.96 -11.56
N SER A 37 -44.93 -4.91 -12.67
CA SER A 37 -45.25 -5.67 -13.88
C SER A 37 -43.98 -6.31 -14.42
N ALA A 38 -43.97 -7.65 -14.43
CA ALA A 38 -43.01 -8.45 -15.15
C ALA A 38 -43.21 -8.22 -16.66
N GLY A 39 -42.16 -7.80 -17.35
CA GLY A 39 -42.11 -7.70 -18.80
C GLY A 39 -40.82 -8.31 -19.30
N SER A 40 -40.92 -9.51 -19.90
CA SER A 40 -39.82 -10.13 -20.60
C SER A 40 -39.48 -9.32 -21.84
N LEU A 41 -38.23 -8.88 -21.96
CA LEU A 41 -37.68 -8.35 -23.20
C LEU A 41 -36.42 -9.13 -23.55
N ARG A 42 -36.59 -10.12 -24.43
CA ARG A 42 -35.50 -10.58 -25.28
C ARG A 42 -35.18 -9.46 -26.25
N SER A 43 -33.98 -8.92 -26.18
CA SER A 43 -33.41 -8.15 -27.29
C SER A 43 -31.98 -8.63 -27.53
N ARG A 44 -31.82 -9.44 -28.58
CA ARG A 44 -30.55 -9.54 -29.30
C ARG A 44 -30.24 -8.14 -29.84
N SER A 45 -29.10 -7.58 -29.46
CA SER A 45 -28.47 -6.53 -30.25
C SER A 45 -27.00 -6.89 -30.42
N ARG A 46 -26.61 -7.00 -31.70
CA ARG A 46 -25.21 -6.95 -32.12
C ARG A 46 -24.66 -5.61 -31.67
N LEU A 47 -23.50 -5.63 -31.02
CA LEU A 47 -22.60 -4.49 -31.00
C LEU A 47 -21.39 -4.87 -31.84
N GLU A 48 -21.48 -4.53 -33.13
CA GLU A 48 -20.34 -4.26 -33.96
C GLU A 48 -19.66 -2.97 -33.44
N GLY A 49 -18.32 -2.95 -33.43
CA GLY A 49 -17.56 -1.70 -33.37
C GLY A 49 -16.99 -1.29 -32.02
N TRP A 50 -16.09 -2.10 -31.45
CA TRP A 50 -15.04 -1.57 -30.58
C TRP A 50 -13.75 -2.38 -30.79
N GLN A 51 -12.73 -1.74 -31.39
CA GLN A 51 -11.38 -2.30 -31.49
C GLN A 51 -10.39 -1.32 -30.84
N PRO A 52 -9.64 -1.74 -29.80
CA PRO A 52 -8.56 -0.94 -29.27
C PRO A 52 -7.33 -1.06 -30.19
N GLN A 53 -6.90 0.08 -30.74
CA GLN A 53 -5.67 0.21 -31.51
C GLN A 53 -4.47 0.30 -30.56
N TRP A 54 -3.75 -0.81 -30.37
CA TRP A 54 -2.33 -0.76 -30.03
C TRP A 54 -1.62 -1.98 -30.64
N PRO A 55 -0.45 -1.82 -31.29
CA PRO A 55 0.17 -2.88 -32.07
C PRO A 55 0.68 -4.02 -31.16
N ILE A 56 0.12 -5.21 -31.37
CA ILE A 56 0.63 -6.47 -30.83
C ILE A 56 1.83 -6.87 -31.69
N ALA A 57 2.99 -7.01 -31.06
CA ALA A 57 4.15 -7.67 -31.65
C ALA A 57 3.92 -9.19 -31.64
N GLU A 58 3.37 -9.73 -32.73
CA GLU A 58 3.33 -11.17 -32.99
C GLU A 58 4.56 -11.61 -33.80
N ARG A 59 5.43 -12.40 -33.17
CA ARG A 59 5.91 -13.72 -33.63
C ARG A 59 7.09 -14.17 -32.78
N VAL A 60 6.85 -15.09 -31.85
CA VAL A 60 7.87 -16.04 -31.39
C VAL A 60 7.37 -17.41 -31.81
N ASN A 61 8.09 -18.02 -32.75
CA ASN A 61 7.76 -19.31 -33.35
C ASN A 61 7.81 -20.44 -32.32
N ASP A 62 6.71 -21.18 -32.23
CA ASP A 62 6.72 -22.59 -31.82
C ASP A 62 7.19 -23.44 -33.00
N HIS A 63 8.41 -24.00 -32.90
CA HIS A 63 8.82 -25.11 -33.76
C HIS A 63 9.49 -26.21 -32.94
N VAL A 64 8.70 -27.24 -32.67
CA VAL A 64 9.13 -28.59 -32.30
C VAL A 64 9.89 -29.20 -33.48
N VAL A 65 11.16 -29.55 -33.26
CA VAL A 65 12.01 -30.22 -34.27
C VAL A 65 11.78 -31.74 -34.21
N ARG A 66 11.43 -32.35 -35.34
CA ARG A 66 11.56 -33.80 -35.59
C ARG A 66 12.70 -34.06 -36.57
N PRO A 67 13.43 -35.18 -36.45
CA PRO A 67 14.69 -35.39 -37.17
C PRO A 67 14.48 -35.94 -38.58
N GLY A 68 15.27 -35.45 -39.53
CA GLY A 68 15.47 -36.04 -40.85
C GLY A 68 14.87 -35.24 -42.00
N ASP A 69 15.64 -34.33 -42.58
CA ASP A 69 15.98 -34.46 -44.00
C ASP A 69 17.06 -33.46 -44.43
N SER A 70 18.08 -34.00 -45.10
CA SER A 70 19.19 -33.27 -45.70
C SER A 70 18.80 -32.74 -47.07
N ARG A 71 19.04 -31.45 -47.34
CA ARG A 71 19.65 -30.93 -48.59
C ARG A 71 19.79 -29.40 -48.63
N SER A 72 21.05 -28.99 -48.73
CA SER A 72 21.61 -27.91 -49.56
C SER A 72 20.82 -26.61 -49.82
N GLY A 73 21.44 -25.49 -49.42
CA GLY A 73 21.48 -24.29 -50.27
C GLY A 73 21.33 -22.96 -49.53
N ALA A 74 22.29 -22.05 -49.81
CA ALA A 74 22.30 -20.61 -49.51
C ALA A 74 22.76 -20.16 -48.10
N ARG A 75 24.07 -19.89 -48.01
CA ARG A 75 24.70 -19.05 -46.99
C ARG A 75 24.32 -17.59 -47.25
N CYS A 76 23.51 -16.99 -46.38
CA CYS A 76 23.48 -15.54 -46.24
C CYS A 76 24.50 -15.15 -45.17
N GLN A 77 25.56 -14.48 -45.58
CA GLN A 77 26.58 -13.92 -44.69
C GLN A 77 26.05 -12.62 -44.09
N HIS A 78 25.73 -12.63 -42.79
CA HIS A 78 25.49 -11.40 -42.03
C HIS A 78 26.84 -10.88 -41.50
N PRO A 79 27.14 -9.57 -41.63
CA PRO A 79 28.31 -8.97 -41.01
C PRO A 79 28.19 -9.06 -39.49
N GLY A 80 29.26 -9.58 -38.86
CA GLY A 80 29.30 -9.94 -37.45
C GLY A 80 29.11 -8.74 -36.51
N LEU A 81 28.15 -8.87 -35.61
CA LEU A 81 28.10 -8.05 -34.40
C LEU A 81 29.25 -8.49 -33.47
N PRO A 82 30.01 -7.55 -32.89
CA PRO A 82 31.10 -7.89 -31.98
C PRO A 82 30.54 -8.60 -30.75
N ARG A 83 31.07 -9.79 -30.48
CA ARG A 83 30.73 -10.61 -29.33
C ARG A 83 31.29 -9.94 -28.08
N VAL A 84 30.45 -9.20 -27.35
CA VAL A 84 30.83 -8.65 -26.04
C VAL A 84 30.96 -9.82 -25.07
N GLN A 85 32.19 -10.29 -24.86
CA GLN A 85 32.51 -11.16 -23.74
C GLN A 85 32.53 -10.28 -22.48
N HIS A 86 31.40 -10.19 -21.80
CA HIS A 86 31.40 -9.74 -20.40
C HIS A 86 32.11 -10.80 -19.58
N LEU A 87 33.42 -10.63 -19.41
CA LEU A 87 34.19 -11.32 -18.37
C LEU A 87 33.77 -10.69 -17.04
N VAL A 88 32.67 -11.16 -16.46
CA VAL A 88 32.34 -10.85 -15.07
C VAL A 88 33.26 -11.72 -14.23
N ALA A 89 34.41 -11.17 -13.84
CA ALA A 89 35.13 -11.67 -12.68
C ALA A 89 34.17 -11.50 -11.49
N ARG A 90 33.50 -12.59 -11.11
CA ARG A 90 32.78 -12.67 -9.84
C ARG A 90 33.84 -12.84 -8.76
N GLU A 91 34.31 -11.73 -8.22
CA GLU A 91 34.70 -11.75 -6.81
C GLU A 91 33.40 -12.04 -6.05
N GLU A 92 33.30 -13.24 -5.49
CA GLU A 92 32.27 -13.58 -4.52
C GLU A 92 32.53 -12.78 -3.24
N THR A 93 32.17 -11.50 -3.26
CA THR A 93 32.04 -10.71 -2.04
C THR A 93 30.73 -11.11 -1.39
N THR A 94 30.74 -12.24 -0.68
CA THR A 94 29.66 -12.61 0.23
C THR A 94 29.60 -11.50 1.29
N MET A 95 28.64 -10.58 1.17
CA MET A 95 28.39 -9.60 2.23
C MET A 95 28.02 -10.38 3.49
N SER A 96 28.91 -10.35 4.48
CA SER A 96 28.59 -10.78 5.84
C SER A 96 27.46 -9.90 6.39
N ILE A 97 26.58 -10.45 7.22
CA ILE A 97 25.52 -9.69 7.91
C ILE A 97 26.12 -8.50 8.68
N SER A 98 27.32 -8.67 9.25
CA SER A 98 28.07 -7.59 9.91
C SER A 98 28.34 -6.40 8.98
N ASN A 99 28.68 -6.65 7.71
CA ASN A 99 28.93 -5.60 6.73
C ASN A 99 27.64 -4.86 6.34
N ALA A 100 26.48 -5.55 6.35
CA ALA A 100 25.20 -4.94 6.04
C ALA A 100 24.73 -4.00 7.16
N VAL A 101 24.96 -4.35 8.43
CA VAL A 101 24.64 -3.50 9.57
C VAL A 101 25.56 -2.26 9.61
N GLU A 102 26.86 -2.44 9.38
CA GLU A 102 27.80 -1.30 9.30
C GLU A 102 27.45 -0.35 8.14
N GLU A 103 27.08 -0.92 6.98
CA GLU A 103 26.57 -0.16 5.84
C GLU A 103 25.31 0.63 6.19
N TYR A 104 24.35 -0.01 6.86
CA TYR A 104 23.09 0.59 7.29
C TYR A 104 23.33 1.78 8.23
N GLU A 105 24.18 1.62 9.24
CA GLU A 105 24.51 2.68 10.18
C GLU A 105 25.25 3.84 9.50
N ARG A 106 26.19 3.55 8.60
CA ARG A 106 26.87 4.57 7.82
C ARG A 106 25.90 5.36 6.95
N LEU A 107 25.00 4.67 6.24
CA LEU A 107 23.99 5.32 5.41
C LEU A 107 23.03 6.18 6.23
N ARG A 108 22.64 5.73 7.44
CA ARG A 108 21.82 6.53 8.37
C ARG A 108 22.55 7.81 8.77
N ALA A 109 23.82 7.73 9.13
CA ALA A 109 24.63 8.91 9.48
C ALA A 109 24.73 9.90 8.31
N ASP A 110 25.02 9.40 7.11
CA ASP A 110 25.12 10.21 5.88
C ASP A 110 23.79 10.89 5.51
N PHE A 111 22.66 10.18 5.69
CA PHE A 111 21.33 10.72 5.43
C PHE A 111 20.99 11.83 6.42
N ARG A 112 21.25 11.61 7.72
CA ARG A 112 21.07 12.63 8.75
C ARG A 112 21.91 13.87 8.49
N ALA A 113 23.16 13.71 8.08
CA ALA A 113 24.03 14.83 7.72
C ALA A 113 23.49 15.66 6.54
N LYS A 114 22.64 15.07 5.69
CA LYS A 114 21.98 15.72 4.55
C LYS A 114 20.59 16.28 4.89
N GLY A 115 20.15 16.20 6.14
CA GLY A 115 18.83 16.67 6.58
C GLY A 115 17.68 15.70 6.34
N LEU A 116 17.96 14.42 6.09
CA LEU A 116 16.97 13.34 6.09
C LEU A 116 16.85 12.73 7.49
N GLY A 117 15.79 11.96 7.75
CA GLY A 117 15.60 11.28 9.05
C GLY A 117 15.35 12.20 10.24
N GLY A 118 14.73 13.36 9.99
CA GLY A 118 14.13 14.16 11.05
C GLY A 118 12.96 13.42 11.70
N ARG A 119 12.68 13.71 12.97
CA ARG A 119 11.60 13.07 13.72
C ARG A 119 10.33 13.91 13.68
N THR A 120 9.24 13.29 13.26
CA THR A 120 7.90 13.89 13.31
C THR A 120 7.28 13.76 14.71
N GLY A 121 7.71 12.75 15.46
CA GLY A 121 7.18 12.44 16.80
C GLY A 121 5.74 11.94 16.76
N PHE A 122 5.24 11.57 17.93
CA PHE A 122 3.82 11.25 18.12
C PHE A 122 3.00 12.54 18.24
N GLY A 123 1.78 12.52 17.69
CA GLY A 123 0.75 13.51 17.95
C GLY A 123 0.03 13.26 19.27
N GLN A 124 -1.25 13.61 19.35
CA GLN A 124 -2.06 13.53 20.57
C GLN A 124 -3.25 12.58 20.45
N ARG A 125 -3.68 12.26 19.23
CA ARG A 125 -4.88 11.47 18.97
C ARG A 125 -4.53 10.31 18.03
N PRO A 126 -3.96 9.22 18.55
CA PRO A 126 -3.51 8.12 17.73
C PRO A 126 -4.67 7.21 17.27
N ALA A 127 -4.39 6.42 16.25
CA ALA A 127 -5.09 5.19 15.92
C ALA A 127 -4.06 4.07 15.68
N LEU A 128 -4.38 2.86 16.15
CA LEU A 128 -3.58 1.67 15.90
C LEU A 128 -4.09 0.96 14.64
N LEU A 129 -3.23 0.78 13.64
CA LEU A 129 -3.55 0.14 12.37
C LEU A 129 -2.76 -1.16 12.21
N VAL A 130 -3.46 -2.29 12.34
CA VAL A 130 -2.92 -3.64 12.18
C VAL A 130 -3.14 -4.12 10.75
N ILE A 131 -2.06 -4.14 9.97
CA ILE A 131 -2.09 -4.31 8.52
C ILE A 131 -1.87 -5.79 8.16
N ASP A 132 -2.90 -6.42 7.61
CA ASP A 132 -2.84 -7.71 6.93
C ASP A 132 -2.15 -8.85 7.72
N LEU A 133 -2.29 -8.87 9.04
CA LEU A 133 -1.99 -10.07 9.84
C LEU A 133 -3.14 -11.08 9.69
N ILE A 134 -3.33 -11.53 8.46
CA ILE A 134 -4.33 -12.51 8.02
C ILE A 134 -3.67 -13.86 7.78
N ARG A 135 -4.46 -14.93 7.82
CA ARG A 135 -3.97 -16.31 7.65
C ARG A 135 -3.21 -16.50 6.34
N GLY A 136 -3.60 -15.81 5.27
CA GLY A 136 -2.87 -15.80 4.01
C GLY A 136 -1.40 -15.36 4.13
N PHE A 137 -1.05 -14.55 5.13
CA PHE A 137 0.32 -14.10 5.39
C PHE A 137 0.98 -14.75 6.62
N THR A 138 0.22 -15.35 7.54
CA THR A 138 0.76 -15.94 8.78
C THR A 138 0.81 -17.46 8.77
N ASP A 139 0.08 -18.13 7.87
CA ASP A 139 0.01 -19.59 7.78
C ASP A 139 0.87 -20.11 6.62
N THR A 140 1.91 -20.88 6.91
CA THR A 140 2.91 -21.38 5.94
C THR A 140 2.34 -22.31 4.86
N ARG A 141 1.07 -22.73 4.96
CA ARG A 141 0.34 -23.38 3.86
C ARG A 141 0.09 -22.43 2.68
N SER A 142 0.07 -21.12 2.93
CA SER A 142 -0.07 -20.10 1.90
C SER A 142 1.29 -19.74 1.28
N PRO A 143 1.38 -19.56 -0.05
CA PRO A 143 2.60 -19.11 -0.72
C PRO A 143 2.96 -17.65 -0.40
N LEU A 144 2.04 -16.90 0.22
CA LEU A 144 2.25 -15.52 0.62
C LEU A 144 2.87 -15.40 2.01
N ALA A 145 2.91 -16.49 2.78
CA ALA A 145 3.25 -16.44 4.19
C ALA A 145 4.69 -15.99 4.48
N GLY A 146 4.87 -15.44 5.67
CA GLY A 146 6.16 -15.27 6.33
C GLY A 146 6.09 -15.79 7.77
N GLU A 147 7.23 -15.96 8.41
CA GLU A 147 7.31 -16.30 9.84
C GLU A 147 7.06 -15.02 10.66
N LEU A 148 5.85 -14.86 11.21
CA LEU A 148 5.37 -13.61 11.81
C LEU A 148 4.98 -13.75 13.29
N ASP A 149 5.41 -14.82 13.97
CA ASP A 149 5.02 -15.10 15.36
C ASP A 149 5.46 -13.99 16.33
N SER A 150 6.66 -13.44 16.16
CA SER A 150 7.13 -12.33 17.00
C SER A 150 6.34 -11.04 16.75
N GLN A 151 5.98 -10.75 15.49
CA GLN A 151 5.15 -9.60 15.14
C GLN A 151 3.73 -9.72 15.70
N LEU A 152 3.17 -10.93 15.71
CA LEU A 152 1.87 -11.19 16.32
C LEU A 152 1.92 -10.97 17.83
N GLN A 153 2.97 -11.42 18.51
CA GLN A 153 3.16 -11.17 19.94
C GLN A 153 3.30 -9.68 20.26
N ALA A 154 4.14 -8.96 19.51
CA ALA A 154 4.28 -7.50 19.65
C ALA A 154 2.95 -6.77 19.38
N THR A 155 2.19 -7.22 18.37
CA THR A 155 0.88 -6.67 18.05
C THR A 155 -0.13 -6.92 19.17
N GLN A 156 -0.14 -8.11 19.78
CA GLN A 156 -1.01 -8.42 20.92
C GLN A 156 -0.74 -7.49 22.11
N GLN A 157 0.53 -7.19 22.38
CA GLN A 157 0.91 -6.25 23.45
C GLN A 157 0.35 -4.85 23.18
N LEU A 158 0.59 -4.27 22.00
CA LEU A 158 0.08 -2.93 21.68
C LEU A 158 -1.43 -2.88 21.51
N LEU A 159 -2.07 -3.99 21.11
CA LEU A 159 -3.52 -4.09 21.14
C LEU A 159 -4.04 -3.90 22.56
N ALA A 160 -3.43 -4.55 23.56
CA ALA A 160 -3.81 -4.38 24.95
C ALA A 160 -3.65 -2.92 25.41
N ASP A 161 -2.49 -2.31 25.16
CA ASP A 161 -2.23 -0.91 25.53
C ASP A 161 -3.22 0.06 24.84
N ALA A 162 -3.47 -0.11 23.54
CA ALA A 162 -4.39 0.74 22.79
C ALA A 162 -5.84 0.60 23.27
N ARG A 163 -6.26 -0.63 23.58
CA ARG A 163 -7.60 -0.91 24.11
C ARG A 163 -7.80 -0.32 25.50
N ASP A 164 -6.79 -0.36 26.35
CA ASP A 164 -6.83 0.21 27.69
C ASP A 164 -6.83 1.75 27.68
N ALA A 165 -6.29 2.36 26.63
CA ALA A 165 -6.29 3.80 26.38
C ALA A 165 -7.48 4.30 25.53
N ASP A 166 -8.45 3.44 25.21
CA ASP A 166 -9.58 3.74 24.29
C ASP A 166 -9.12 4.29 22.92
N VAL A 167 -7.91 3.92 22.48
CA VAL A 167 -7.37 4.29 21.17
C VAL A 167 -8.07 3.47 20.09
N PRO A 168 -8.54 4.09 18.99
CA PRO A 168 -9.17 3.37 17.89
C PRO A 168 -8.24 2.30 17.31
N VAL A 169 -8.71 1.05 17.29
CA VAL A 169 -8.03 -0.09 16.64
C VAL A 169 -8.71 -0.40 15.31
N ILE A 170 -7.89 -0.49 14.27
CA ILE A 170 -8.31 -0.80 12.89
C ILE A 170 -7.46 -1.97 12.39
N PHE A 171 -8.11 -3.01 11.91
CA PHE A 171 -7.46 -4.13 11.22
C PHE A 171 -7.68 -3.97 9.72
N SER A 172 -6.73 -4.44 8.90
CA SER A 172 -6.97 -4.61 7.46
C SER A 172 -6.91 -6.07 7.02
N THR A 173 -7.60 -6.34 5.92
CA THR A 173 -7.43 -7.56 5.12
C THR A 173 -7.43 -7.19 3.64
N VAL A 174 -6.61 -7.90 2.87
CA VAL A 174 -6.70 -7.88 1.40
C VAL A 174 -7.62 -9.02 0.99
N ALA A 175 -8.70 -8.70 0.28
CA ALA A 175 -9.64 -9.69 -0.23
C ALA A 175 -10.18 -9.25 -1.59
N TYR A 176 -10.35 -10.18 -2.52
CA TYR A 176 -10.89 -9.93 -3.86
C TYR A 176 -12.18 -10.71 -4.09
N ASP A 177 -13.01 -10.22 -5.00
CA ASP A 177 -14.09 -11.01 -5.56
C ASP A 177 -13.57 -12.31 -6.23
N ALA A 178 -14.46 -13.29 -6.40
CA ALA A 178 -14.10 -14.60 -6.95
C ALA A 178 -13.49 -14.52 -8.37
N ASP A 179 -13.90 -13.51 -9.14
CA ASP A 179 -13.45 -13.29 -10.52
C ASP A 179 -12.19 -12.39 -10.60
N LEU A 180 -11.66 -11.93 -9.46
CA LEU A 180 -10.49 -11.06 -9.32
C LEU A 180 -10.55 -9.77 -10.15
N GLN A 181 -11.76 -9.27 -10.45
CA GLN A 181 -11.96 -8.10 -11.33
C GLN A 181 -11.42 -6.82 -10.68
N GLU A 182 -11.41 -6.78 -9.35
CA GLU A 182 -10.96 -5.66 -8.55
C GLU A 182 -9.42 -5.59 -8.41
N ALA A 183 -8.72 -6.69 -8.72
CA ALA A 183 -7.28 -6.84 -8.48
C ALA A 183 -6.39 -6.15 -9.53
N GLY A 184 -7.00 -5.66 -10.61
CA GLY A 184 -6.36 -4.84 -11.64
C GLY A 184 -5.07 -5.43 -12.20
N LYS A 185 -4.02 -4.61 -12.33
CA LYS A 185 -2.70 -5.09 -12.80
C LYS A 185 -1.88 -5.77 -11.70
N TRP A 186 -2.23 -5.57 -10.43
CA TRP A 186 -1.41 -6.03 -9.31
C TRP A 186 -1.42 -7.56 -9.21
N ILE A 187 -2.55 -8.20 -9.52
CA ILE A 187 -2.65 -9.67 -9.62
C ILE A 187 -1.70 -10.27 -10.66
N ARG A 188 -1.39 -9.56 -11.75
CA ARG A 188 -0.40 -10.03 -12.73
C ARG A 188 1.02 -9.94 -12.19
N LYS A 189 1.29 -8.98 -11.31
CA LYS A 189 2.60 -8.79 -10.69
C LYS A 189 2.82 -9.77 -9.54
N ILE A 190 1.75 -10.10 -8.80
CA ILE A 190 1.76 -11.04 -7.68
C ILE A 190 0.62 -12.04 -7.89
N PRO A 191 0.78 -13.06 -8.75
CA PRO A 191 -0.27 -14.04 -9.01
C PRO A 191 -0.78 -14.76 -7.76
N SER A 192 0.08 -14.95 -6.75
CA SER A 192 -0.30 -15.56 -5.46
C SER A 192 -1.39 -14.80 -4.71
N ASN A 193 -1.64 -13.52 -5.03
CA ASN A 193 -2.78 -12.77 -4.48
C ASN A 193 -4.14 -13.40 -4.86
N SER A 194 -4.19 -14.31 -5.83
CA SER A 194 -5.40 -15.07 -6.17
C SER A 194 -5.88 -16.01 -5.06
N TRP A 195 -5.08 -16.23 -4.02
CA TRP A 195 -5.49 -16.96 -2.81
C TRP A 195 -6.36 -16.11 -1.89
N LEU A 196 -6.26 -14.79 -1.98
CA LEU A 196 -6.94 -13.85 -1.09
C LEU A 196 -8.35 -13.53 -1.59
N VAL A 197 -9.20 -14.54 -1.68
CA VAL A 197 -10.58 -14.42 -2.17
C VAL A 197 -11.55 -14.26 -1.00
N GLU A 198 -12.54 -13.38 -1.15
CA GLU A 198 -13.62 -13.18 -0.18
C GLU A 198 -14.31 -14.51 0.19
N GLY A 199 -14.50 -14.72 1.49
CA GLY A 199 -15.08 -15.95 2.03
C GLY A 199 -14.13 -17.14 2.15
N SER A 200 -12.86 -17.01 1.72
CA SER A 200 -11.83 -18.00 2.01
C SER A 200 -11.19 -17.80 3.38
N GLU A 201 -10.60 -18.85 3.94
CA GLU A 201 -9.86 -18.77 5.21
C GLU A 201 -8.65 -17.82 5.12
N TRP A 202 -8.11 -17.60 3.93
CA TRP A 202 -6.87 -16.84 3.72
C TRP A 202 -7.04 -15.35 3.98
N VAL A 203 -8.27 -14.82 3.90
CA VAL A 203 -8.57 -13.41 4.15
C VAL A 203 -9.01 -13.14 5.59
N GLU A 204 -9.13 -14.19 6.40
CA GLU A 204 -9.45 -14.07 7.82
C GLU A 204 -8.24 -13.57 8.60
N LEU A 205 -8.48 -12.73 9.61
CA LEU A 205 -7.43 -12.33 10.55
C LEU A 205 -6.88 -13.54 11.29
N ASP A 206 -5.60 -13.50 11.64
CA ASP A 206 -5.03 -14.49 12.56
C ASP A 206 -5.76 -14.44 13.90
N GLU A 207 -6.29 -15.58 14.34
CA GLU A 207 -7.14 -15.68 15.53
C GLU A 207 -6.46 -15.19 16.81
N ARG A 208 -5.12 -15.27 16.86
CA ARG A 208 -4.30 -14.81 17.99
C ARG A 208 -4.49 -13.32 18.27
N LEU A 209 -4.87 -12.52 17.26
CA LEU A 209 -5.11 -11.08 17.42
C LEU A 209 -6.33 -10.76 18.28
N GLY A 210 -7.30 -11.70 18.38
CA GLY A 210 -8.50 -11.52 19.19
C GLY A 210 -9.25 -10.23 18.88
N ARG A 211 -9.52 -9.94 17.60
CA ARG A 211 -10.29 -8.75 17.19
C ARG A 211 -11.64 -8.74 17.90
N ARG A 212 -12.00 -7.60 18.50
CA ARG A 212 -13.31 -7.36 19.12
C ARG A 212 -14.34 -6.94 18.06
N GLU A 213 -15.62 -7.21 18.32
CA GLU A 213 -16.69 -6.89 17.35
C GLU A 213 -16.82 -5.39 17.03
N ASN A 214 -16.46 -4.52 17.98
CA ASN A 214 -16.49 -3.07 17.83
C ASN A 214 -15.24 -2.49 17.14
N GLU A 215 -14.25 -3.32 16.82
CA GLU A 215 -13.03 -2.89 16.13
C GLU A 215 -13.21 -2.98 14.62
N MET A 216 -12.75 -1.95 13.90
CA MET A 216 -12.96 -1.85 12.47
C MET A 216 -12.14 -2.92 11.73
N LEU A 217 -12.77 -3.62 10.78
CA LEU A 217 -12.07 -4.36 9.73
C LEU A 217 -12.21 -3.62 8.40
N LEU A 218 -11.08 -3.16 7.88
CA LEU A 218 -10.94 -2.53 6.58
C LEU A 218 -10.59 -3.57 5.52
N VAL A 219 -11.48 -3.76 4.55
CA VAL A 219 -11.15 -4.56 3.36
C VAL A 219 -10.51 -3.65 2.32
N LYS A 220 -9.34 -4.02 1.81
CA LYS A 220 -8.63 -3.28 0.75
C LYS A 220 -8.28 -4.20 -0.42
N LYS A 221 -8.05 -3.59 -1.59
CA LYS A 221 -7.74 -4.30 -2.84
C LYS A 221 -6.27 -4.12 -3.28
N TYR A 222 -5.53 -3.25 -2.61
CA TYR A 222 -4.14 -2.91 -2.97
C TYR A 222 -3.25 -2.82 -1.72
N ALA A 223 -1.97 -2.52 -1.91
CA ALA A 223 -0.97 -2.53 -0.84
C ALA A 223 -1.30 -1.53 0.29
N SER A 224 -1.53 -0.26 -0.04
CA SER A 224 -1.86 0.76 0.95
C SER A 224 -3.26 0.60 1.49
N CYS A 225 -3.43 0.74 2.80
CA CYS A 225 -4.74 0.82 3.44
C CYS A 225 -5.52 2.08 3.06
N PHE A 226 -4.89 3.11 2.50
CA PHE A 226 -5.57 4.33 2.05
C PHE A 226 -6.04 4.28 0.59
N PHE A 227 -5.37 3.49 -0.25
CA PHE A 227 -5.66 3.48 -1.68
C PHE A 227 -6.98 2.79 -2.00
N GLY A 228 -7.94 3.56 -2.52
CA GLY A 228 -9.26 3.04 -2.91
C GLY A 228 -10.14 2.64 -1.72
N THR A 229 -9.84 3.14 -0.51
CA THR A 229 -10.64 2.91 0.70
C THR A 229 -11.15 4.24 1.27
N ASP A 230 -11.97 4.18 2.32
CA ASP A 230 -12.44 5.35 3.06
C ASP A 230 -11.64 5.62 4.36
N LEU A 231 -10.45 5.02 4.51
CA LEU A 231 -9.65 5.11 5.74
C LEU A 231 -9.30 6.56 6.10
N ALA A 232 -8.81 7.37 5.15
CA ALA A 232 -8.46 8.76 5.42
C ALA A 232 -9.65 9.56 5.95
N ALA A 233 -10.82 9.43 5.31
CA ALA A 233 -12.04 10.12 5.73
C ALA A 233 -12.47 9.72 7.15
N ARG A 234 -12.35 8.43 7.50
CA ARG A 234 -12.66 7.92 8.85
C ARG A 234 -11.68 8.42 9.91
N LEU A 235 -10.39 8.45 9.61
CA LEU A 235 -9.37 8.98 10.55
C LEU A 235 -9.55 10.48 10.77
N ILE A 236 -9.70 11.25 9.70
CA ILE A 236 -9.90 12.71 9.74
C ILE A 236 -11.19 13.06 10.51
N SER A 237 -12.30 12.38 10.24
CA SER A 237 -13.57 12.64 10.93
C SER A 237 -13.52 12.32 12.43
N ARG A 238 -12.65 11.40 12.86
CA ARG A 238 -12.36 11.13 14.27
C ARG A 238 -11.33 12.09 14.87
N GLY A 239 -10.71 12.93 14.04
CA GLY A 239 -9.62 13.84 14.40
C GLY A 239 -8.38 13.10 14.89
N VAL A 240 -8.11 11.93 14.30
CA VAL A 240 -6.84 11.22 14.48
C VAL A 240 -5.74 12.06 13.83
N ASP A 241 -4.62 12.23 14.52
CA ASP A 241 -3.43 12.91 14.00
C ASP A 241 -2.24 11.95 13.81
N THR A 242 -2.27 10.77 14.46
CA THR A 242 -1.18 9.80 14.46
C THR A 242 -1.68 8.43 14.05
N VAL A 243 -0.97 7.77 13.13
CA VAL A 243 -1.22 6.38 12.77
C VAL A 243 -0.03 5.52 13.17
N ILE A 244 -0.27 4.56 14.06
CA ILE A 244 0.73 3.59 14.50
C ILE A 244 0.52 2.32 13.70
N LEU A 245 1.53 1.93 12.92
CA LEU A 245 1.45 0.85 11.96
C LEU A 245 2.10 -0.43 12.51
N LEU A 246 1.36 -1.53 12.40
CA LEU A 246 1.77 -2.89 12.73
C LEU A 246 1.41 -3.82 11.57
N GLY A 247 2.04 -4.99 11.49
CA GLY A 247 1.65 -6.07 10.59
C GLY A 247 2.58 -6.32 9.41
N CYS A 248 2.04 -6.67 8.24
CA CYS A 248 2.87 -7.17 7.15
C CYS A 248 2.33 -6.81 5.74
N THR A 249 3.15 -6.89 4.68
CA THR A 249 4.61 -7.00 4.74
C THR A 249 5.27 -5.64 4.79
N THR A 250 6.43 -5.56 5.44
CA THR A 250 7.19 -4.33 5.68
C THR A 250 7.48 -3.60 4.37
N SER A 251 7.98 -4.33 3.37
CA SER A 251 8.31 -3.78 2.04
C SER A 251 7.12 -3.56 1.11
N GLY A 252 5.93 -4.07 1.48
CA GLY A 252 4.71 -3.99 0.70
C GLY A 252 3.69 -3.07 1.35
N CYS A 253 2.73 -3.68 2.05
CA CYS A 253 1.57 -2.99 2.60
C CYS A 253 1.92 -1.96 3.67
N ILE A 254 2.92 -2.24 4.53
CA ILE A 254 3.39 -1.29 5.54
C ILE A 254 3.99 -0.06 4.87
N ARG A 255 5.01 -0.23 4.01
CA ARG A 255 5.65 0.90 3.32
C ARG A 255 4.66 1.71 2.47
N ALA A 256 3.76 1.05 1.74
CA ALA A 256 2.75 1.74 0.95
C ALA A 256 1.80 2.56 1.84
N THR A 257 1.35 2.00 2.96
CA THR A 257 0.48 2.70 3.91
C THR A 257 1.21 3.83 4.63
N ALA A 258 2.49 3.68 4.96
CA ALA A 258 3.31 4.72 5.58
C ALA A 258 3.49 5.93 4.64
N VAL A 259 3.78 5.70 3.36
CA VAL A 259 3.89 6.77 2.36
C VAL A 259 2.57 7.52 2.21
N ASP A 260 1.44 6.81 2.13
CA ASP A 260 0.13 7.44 2.03
C ASP A 260 -0.24 8.19 3.32
N ALA A 261 0.00 7.60 4.49
CA ALA A 261 -0.23 8.25 5.79
C ALA A 261 0.50 9.60 5.89
N CYS A 262 1.79 9.60 5.54
CA CYS A 262 2.60 10.81 5.44
C CYS A 262 2.00 11.82 4.46
N SER A 263 1.55 11.34 3.29
CA SER A 263 0.98 12.20 2.24
C SER A 263 -0.37 12.81 2.64
N TYR A 264 -1.14 12.13 3.49
CA TYR A 264 -2.36 12.66 4.11
C TYR A 264 -2.08 13.55 5.33
N GLY A 265 -0.82 13.69 5.75
CA GLY A 265 -0.41 14.58 6.83
C GLY A 265 -0.53 13.99 8.23
N PHE A 266 -0.62 12.67 8.38
CA PHE A 266 -0.58 12.03 9.70
C PHE A 266 0.86 11.89 10.21
N HIS A 267 1.04 12.03 11.52
CA HIS A 267 2.21 11.49 12.20
C HIS A 267 2.24 9.98 11.95
N THR A 268 3.22 9.54 11.16
CA THR A 268 3.31 8.15 10.71
C THR A 268 4.34 7.45 11.56
N VAL A 269 3.90 6.48 12.35
CA VAL A 269 4.77 5.73 13.26
C VAL A 269 4.75 4.26 12.86
N VAL A 270 5.92 3.65 12.68
CA VAL A 270 6.07 2.22 12.40
C VAL A 270 6.78 1.57 13.58
N VAL A 271 6.16 0.55 14.16
CA VAL A 271 6.77 -0.19 15.28
C VAL A 271 7.62 -1.32 14.70
N GLU A 272 8.94 -1.24 14.89
CA GLU A 272 9.93 -2.10 14.25
C GLU A 272 9.65 -3.59 14.52
N GLU A 273 9.46 -3.97 15.78
CA GLU A 273 9.17 -5.34 16.21
C GLU A 273 7.75 -5.79 15.86
N GLY A 274 6.87 -4.82 15.59
CA GLY A 274 5.47 -5.04 15.22
C GLY A 274 5.25 -5.23 13.72
N VAL A 275 6.29 -5.05 12.88
CA VAL A 275 6.21 -5.26 11.44
C VAL A 275 7.13 -6.36 10.96
N GLY A 276 6.69 -7.09 9.94
CA GLY A 276 7.41 -8.25 9.44
C GLY A 276 7.39 -8.36 7.93
N ASP A 277 8.28 -9.17 7.38
CA ASP A 277 8.34 -9.49 5.96
C ASP A 277 8.82 -10.94 5.79
N ARG A 278 8.63 -11.50 4.60
CA ARG A 278 9.09 -12.85 4.26
C ARG A 278 10.59 -12.92 3.95
N ALA A 279 11.28 -11.78 3.92
CA ALA A 279 12.72 -11.67 3.71
C ALA A 279 13.30 -10.46 4.45
N GLU A 280 14.47 -10.65 5.04
CA GLU A 280 15.14 -9.65 5.90
C GLU A 280 15.61 -8.41 5.13
N LEU A 281 16.22 -8.58 3.95
CA LEU A 281 16.77 -7.44 3.20
C LEU A 281 15.67 -6.43 2.76
N PRO A 282 14.53 -6.84 2.17
CA PRO A 282 13.42 -5.93 1.90
C PRO A 282 12.84 -5.28 3.14
N HIS A 283 12.79 -5.99 4.28
CA HIS A 283 12.35 -5.45 5.57
C HIS A 283 13.24 -4.30 6.02
N LEU A 284 14.55 -4.53 6.16
CA LEU A 284 15.51 -3.52 6.60
C LEU A 284 15.58 -2.32 5.66
N ALA A 285 15.59 -2.56 4.34
CA ALA A 285 15.62 -1.48 3.35
C ALA A 285 14.36 -0.60 3.42
N SER A 286 13.21 -1.20 3.73
CA SER A 286 11.94 -0.46 3.81
C SER A 286 11.82 0.31 5.12
N LEU A 287 12.25 -0.26 6.24
CA LEU A 287 12.37 0.47 7.51
C LEU A 287 13.31 1.67 7.37
N PHE A 288 14.47 1.48 6.72
CA PHE A 288 15.40 2.57 6.42
C PHE A 288 14.73 3.69 5.63
N ASP A 289 14.04 3.34 4.53
CA ASP A 289 13.35 4.32 3.69
C ASP A 289 12.25 5.09 4.45
N ILE A 290 11.47 4.38 5.26
CA ILE A 290 10.40 4.95 6.06
C ILE A 290 10.98 5.95 7.08
N ASP A 291 11.93 5.50 7.90
CA ASP A 291 12.51 6.31 8.99
C ASP A 291 13.21 7.58 8.48
N ASN A 292 13.72 7.53 7.25
CA ASN A 292 14.43 8.67 6.68
C ASN A 292 13.51 9.69 5.97
N LYS A 293 12.28 9.30 5.59
CA LYS A 293 11.51 10.08 4.60
C LYS A 293 10.00 10.18 4.87
N TYR A 294 9.40 9.19 5.51
CA TYR A 294 7.93 9.03 5.53
C TYR A 294 7.35 8.91 6.93
N GLY A 295 8.15 8.58 7.94
CA GLY A 295 7.66 8.45 9.29
C GLY A 295 8.77 8.11 10.26
N ASP A 296 8.35 7.87 11.49
CA ASP A 296 9.20 7.56 12.62
C ASP A 296 9.18 6.05 12.83
N VAL A 297 10.31 5.36 12.61
CA VAL A 297 10.46 3.97 13.09
C VAL A 297 10.83 4.03 14.57
N VAL A 298 10.10 3.28 15.40
CA VAL A 298 10.22 3.25 16.87
C VAL A 298 10.23 1.83 17.38
N SER A 299 10.75 1.64 18.59
CA SER A 299 10.65 0.36 19.30
C SER A 299 9.24 0.11 19.81
N LEU A 300 8.93 -1.16 20.07
CA LEU A 300 7.73 -1.60 20.76
C LEU A 300 7.60 -0.95 22.15
N GLU A 301 8.72 -0.79 22.85
CA GLU A 301 8.78 -0.14 24.17
C GLU A 301 8.33 1.31 24.09
N ASP A 302 8.86 2.09 23.15
CA ASP A 302 8.51 3.50 22.97
C ASP A 302 7.03 3.68 22.58
N ALA A 303 6.54 2.81 21.69
CA ALA A 303 5.13 2.83 21.29
C ALA A 303 4.17 2.46 22.45
N SER A 304 4.54 1.47 23.26
CA SER A 304 3.78 1.06 24.45
C SER A 304 3.75 2.18 25.49
N ALA A 305 4.91 2.78 25.78
CA ALA A 305 5.02 3.90 26.71
C ALA A 305 4.18 5.10 26.25
N TYR A 306 4.16 5.41 24.95
CA TYR A 306 3.30 6.45 24.39
C TYR A 306 1.80 6.15 24.60
N LEU A 307 1.33 4.94 24.27
CA LEU A 307 -0.08 4.58 24.45
C LEU A 307 -0.51 4.63 25.92
N GLN A 308 0.37 4.20 26.83
CA GLN A 308 0.14 4.29 28.27
C GLN A 308 0.11 5.73 28.79
N HIS A 309 0.79 6.65 28.12
CA HIS A 309 0.73 8.08 28.42
C HIS A 309 -0.56 8.73 27.90
N VAL A 310 -1.00 8.40 26.68
CA VAL A 310 -2.25 8.93 26.08
C VAL A 310 -3.49 8.61 26.92
N ARG A 311 -3.44 7.55 27.72
CA ARG A 311 -4.48 7.18 28.69
C ARG A 311 -4.74 8.25 29.76
N GLN A 312 -3.75 9.08 30.11
CA GLN A 312 -3.79 10.03 31.23
C GLN A 312 -4.45 11.35 30.85
#